data_AF-A0A841EZZ0-F1
#
_entry.id   AF-A0A841EZZ0-F1
#
_cell.length_a   1.000
_cell.length_b   1.000
_cell.length_c   1.000
_cell.angle_alpha   90.00
_cell.angle_beta   90.00
_cell.angle_gamma   90.00
#
_symmetry.space_group_name_H-M   'P 1'
#
loop_
_entity.id
_entity.type
_entity.pdbx_description
1 polymer ?
#
loop_
_entity_poly.entity_id
_entity_poly.type
_entity_poly.pdbx_seq_one_letter_code
_entity_poly.pdbx_strand_id
1 'polypeptide(L)'
;MINLLWTIYLGLLGTASLGYLLKGKYKSIPGKIDFVVSVITWIGLLGYVKHIQWLNPLTWKVITISALLWDILFGMLLKDHQGEDILQEISIGKRRALMFVTLVLALGPLYYGLFRYSF
;
A
#
# COMPACT_ATOMS: atom_id res chain seq x y z
N MET A 1 3.68 -22.09 -7.93
CA MET A 1 2.38 -21.62 -7.40
C MET A 1 2.50 -20.32 -6.59
N ILE A 2 3.50 -20.16 -5.70
CA ILE A 2 3.71 -18.92 -4.92
C ILE A 2 3.79 -17.65 -5.78
N ASN A 3 4.53 -17.68 -6.91
CA ASN A 3 4.68 -16.50 -7.77
C ASN A 3 3.37 -16.08 -8.48
N LEU A 4 2.42 -16.99 -8.67
CA LEU A 4 1.12 -16.68 -9.28
C LEU A 4 0.29 -15.79 -8.35
N LEU A 5 0.21 -16.16 -7.06
CA LEU A 5 -0.52 -15.38 -6.05
C LEU A 5 0.07 -13.98 -5.88
N TRP A 6 1.40 -13.86 -5.85
CA TRP A 6 2.07 -12.57 -5.83
C TRP A 6 1.80 -11.73 -7.08
N THR A 7 1.75 -12.36 -8.26
CA THR A 7 1.46 -11.66 -9.52
C THR A 7 0.01 -11.16 -9.54
N ILE A 8 -0.95 -11.96 -9.10
CA ILE A 8 -2.36 -11.55 -8.95
C ILE A 8 -2.45 -10.37 -7.97
N TYR A 9 -1.77 -10.48 -6.83
CA TYR A 9 -1.74 -9.44 -5.82
C TYR A 9 -1.12 -8.12 -6.32
N LEU A 10 -0.02 -8.17 -7.09
CA LEU A 10 0.55 -7.01 -7.77
C LEU A 10 -0.46 -6.36 -8.72
N GLY A 11 -1.22 -7.15 -9.47
CA GLY A 11 -2.29 -6.66 -10.35
C GLY A 11 -3.42 -5.96 -9.57
N LEU A 12 -3.82 -6.52 -8.42
CA LEU A 12 -4.83 -5.90 -7.54
C LEU A 12 -4.35 -4.57 -6.96
N LEU A 13 -3.11 -4.50 -6.47
CA LEU A 13 -2.53 -3.25 -5.95
C LEU A 13 -2.38 -2.18 -7.03
N GLY A 14 -1.96 -2.58 -8.24
CA GLY A 14 -1.81 -1.67 -9.38
C GLY A 14 -3.16 -1.11 -9.83
N THR A 15 -4.19 -1.95 -9.97
CA THR A 15 -5.53 -1.52 -10.35
C THR A 15 -6.18 -0.62 -9.28
N ALA A 16 -6.00 -0.92 -7.99
CA ALA A 16 -6.47 -0.07 -6.90
C ALA A 16 -5.80 1.32 -6.94
N SER A 17 -4.48 1.37 -7.09
CA SER A 17 -3.71 2.62 -7.19
C SER A 17 -4.13 3.49 -8.38
N LEU A 18 -4.33 2.87 -9.56
CA LEU A 18 -4.83 3.56 -10.76
C LEU A 18 -6.27 4.05 -10.59
N GLY A 19 -7.14 3.25 -9.99
CA GLY A 19 -8.51 3.66 -9.67
C GLY A 19 -8.55 4.87 -8.72
N TYR A 20 -7.61 4.93 -7.78
CA TYR A 20 -7.44 6.07 -6.87
C TYR A 20 -6.97 7.33 -7.60
N LEU A 21 -6.03 7.17 -8.56
CA LEU A 21 -5.53 8.24 -9.43
C LEU A 21 -6.65 8.83 -10.31
N LEU A 22 -7.42 7.97 -10.98
CA LEU A 22 -8.51 8.35 -11.89
C LEU A 22 -9.65 9.09 -11.16
N LYS A 23 -9.92 8.75 -9.89
CA LYS A 23 -10.92 9.45 -9.05
C LYS A 23 -10.45 10.81 -8.54
N GLY A 24 -9.24 11.26 -8.88
CA GLY A 24 -8.72 12.57 -8.50
C GLY A 24 -8.52 12.73 -6.99
N LYS A 25 -8.32 11.62 -6.26
CA LYS A 25 -8.17 11.65 -4.80
C LYS A 25 -6.81 12.18 -4.32
N TYR A 26 -5.84 12.35 -5.24
CA TYR A 26 -4.52 12.92 -4.96
C TYR A 26 -4.43 14.44 -5.16
N LYS A 27 -5.50 15.18 -4.82
CA LYS A 27 -5.49 16.66 -4.89
C LYS A 27 -4.67 17.28 -3.76
N SER A 28 -4.63 16.64 -2.59
CA SER A 28 -3.86 17.11 -1.44
C SER A 28 -2.38 16.71 -1.54
N ILE A 29 -1.50 17.56 -1.01
CA ILE A 29 -0.05 17.27 -0.89
C ILE A 29 0.22 15.90 -0.22
N PRO A 30 -0.36 15.57 0.96
CA PRO A 30 -0.12 14.27 1.58
C PRO A 30 -0.62 13.10 0.72
N GLY A 31 -1.72 13.25 -0.02
CA GLY A 31 -2.17 12.23 -0.96
C GLY A 31 -1.18 12.00 -2.10
N LYS A 32 -0.56 13.06 -2.64
CA LYS A 32 0.48 12.91 -3.69
C LYS A 32 1.70 12.16 -3.18
N ILE A 33 2.14 12.43 -1.94
CA ILE A 33 3.27 11.72 -1.33
C ILE A 33 2.93 10.25 -1.16
N ASP A 34 1.74 9.95 -0.64
CA ASP A 34 1.24 8.58 -0.48
C ASP A 34 1.20 7.79 -1.80
N PHE A 35 0.77 8.43 -2.88
CA PHE A 35 0.81 7.82 -4.20
C PHE A 35 2.25 7.46 -4.63
N VAL A 36 3.21 8.37 -4.42
CA VAL A 36 4.61 8.13 -4.77
C VAL A 36 5.18 6.99 -3.94
N VAL A 37 4.92 6.98 -2.63
CA VAL A 37 5.33 5.88 -1.74
C VAL A 37 4.74 4.55 -2.21
N SER A 38 3.44 4.53 -2.56
CA SER A 38 2.75 3.36 -3.10
C SER A 38 3.35 2.85 -4.41
N VAL A 39 3.76 3.74 -5.32
CA VAL A 39 4.43 3.34 -6.58
C VAL A 39 5.80 2.73 -6.29
N ILE A 40 6.57 3.32 -5.37
CA ILE A 40 7.90 2.82 -5.00
C ILE A 40 7.80 1.43 -4.34
N THR A 41 6.87 1.25 -3.40
CA THR A 41 6.65 -0.05 -2.74
C THR A 41 6.17 -1.11 -3.73
N TRP A 42 5.33 -0.73 -4.69
CA TRP A 42 4.91 -1.62 -5.78
C TRP A 42 6.07 -2.05 -6.68
N ILE A 43 6.99 -1.15 -7.03
CA ILE A 43 8.22 -1.48 -7.78
C ILE A 43 9.10 -2.46 -7.00
N GLY A 44 9.27 -2.23 -5.70
CA GLY A 44 10.04 -3.14 -4.84
C GLY A 44 9.44 -4.53 -4.78
N LEU A 45 8.11 -4.62 -4.63
CA LEU A 45 7.40 -5.88 -4.66
C LEU A 45 7.51 -6.56 -6.05
N LEU A 46 7.49 -5.81 -7.14
CA LEU A 46 7.73 -6.37 -8.47
C LEU A 46 9.15 -6.93 -8.59
N GLY A 47 10.15 -6.24 -8.04
CA GLY A 47 11.53 -6.72 -7.93
C GLY A 47 11.63 -8.05 -7.18
N TYR A 48 10.93 -8.17 -6.04
CA TYR A 48 10.81 -9.43 -5.29
C TYR A 48 10.26 -10.58 -6.13
N VAL A 49 9.11 -10.35 -6.79
CA VAL A 49 8.37 -11.39 -7.51
C VAL A 49 9.08 -11.84 -8.78
N LYS A 50 9.81 -10.93 -9.43
CA LYS A 50 10.56 -11.19 -10.66
C LYS A 50 12.03 -11.53 -10.42
N HIS A 51 12.50 -11.50 -9.18
CA HIS A 51 13.90 -11.69 -8.82
C HIS A 51 14.83 -10.70 -9.55
N ILE A 52 14.38 -9.44 -9.69
CA ILE A 52 15.13 -8.35 -10.32
C ILE A 52 15.64 -7.42 -9.24
N GLN A 53 16.94 -7.11 -9.25
CA GLN A 53 17.55 -6.13 -8.35
C GLN A 53 17.54 -4.73 -8.98
N TRP A 54 16.55 -3.90 -8.65
CA TRP A 54 16.41 -2.56 -9.23
C TRP A 54 17.43 -1.55 -8.69
N LEU A 55 17.72 -1.64 -7.39
CA LEU A 55 18.64 -0.78 -6.64
C LEU A 55 19.43 -1.66 -5.68
N ASN A 56 20.49 -1.13 -5.07
CA ASN A 56 21.24 -1.90 -4.09
C ASN A 56 20.36 -2.30 -2.87
N PRO A 57 20.70 -3.38 -2.14
CA PRO A 57 19.90 -3.84 -1.01
C PRO A 57 19.76 -2.80 0.11
N LEU A 58 20.80 -2.00 0.36
CA LEU A 58 20.79 -1.00 1.43
C LEU A 58 19.74 0.09 1.18
N THR A 59 19.59 0.54 -0.06
CA THR A 59 18.53 1.47 -0.46
C THR A 59 17.15 0.86 -0.25
N TRP A 60 16.96 -0.42 -0.59
CA TRP A 60 15.68 -1.10 -0.38
C TRP A 60 15.33 -1.29 1.10
N LYS A 61 16.31 -1.46 1.99
CA LYS A 61 16.08 -1.47 3.45
C LYS A 61 15.55 -0.13 3.94
N VAL A 62 16.18 0.97 3.53
CA VAL A 62 15.75 2.33 3.88
C VAL A 62 14.36 2.62 3.33
N ILE A 63 14.10 2.27 2.07
CA ILE A 63 12.78 2.43 1.43
C ILE A 63 11.71 1.64 2.22
N THR A 64 11.98 0.37 2.55
CA THR A 64 11.00 -0.48 3.24
C THR A 64 10.61 0.09 4.60
N ILE A 65 11.59 0.55 5.40
CA ILE A 65 11.32 1.13 6.72
C ILE A 65 10.61 2.48 6.58
N SER A 66 11.07 3.34 5.67
CA SER A 66 10.52 4.69 5.50
C SER A 66 9.09 4.64 4.97
N ALA A 67 8.81 3.73 4.02
CA ALA A 67 7.47 3.52 3.49
C ALA A 67 6.53 2.97 4.56
N LEU A 68 6.98 2.00 5.37
CA LEU A 68 6.15 1.45 6.45
C LEU A 68 5.78 2.52 7.48
N LEU A 69 6.75 3.36 7.86
CA LEU A 69 6.50 4.48 8.74
C LEU A 69 5.53 5.48 8.11
N TRP A 70 5.69 5.78 6.82
CA TRP A 70 4.77 6.65 6.09
C TRP A 70 3.34 6.09 6.10
N ASP A 71 3.12 4.83 5.75
CA ASP A 71 1.78 4.24 5.67
C ASP A 71 1.09 4.21 7.04
N ILE A 72 1.84 3.98 8.12
CA ILE A 72 1.32 4.06 9.49
C ILE A 72 0.91 5.51 9.82
N LEU A 73 1.77 6.49 9.54
CA LEU A 73 1.49 7.91 9.79
C LEU A 73 0.30 8.39 8.96
N PHE A 74 0.29 8.05 7.67
CA PHE A 74 -0.76 8.44 6.73
C PHE A 74 -2.11 7.82 7.12
N GLY A 75 -2.13 6.55 7.51
CA GLY A 75 -3.32 5.88 8.04
C GLY A 75 -3.85 6.51 9.33
N MET A 76 -2.96 7.02 10.20
CA MET A 76 -3.36 7.76 11.41
C MET A 76 -3.88 9.17 11.09
N LEU A 77 -3.25 9.89 10.15
CA LEU A 77 -3.58 11.26 9.75
C LEU A 77 -4.88 11.35 8.92
N LEU A 78 -5.16 10.36 8.07
CA LEU A 78 -6.34 10.33 7.19
C LEU A 78 -7.63 9.90 7.87
N LYS A 79 -7.61 9.57 9.17
CA LYS A 79 -8.80 9.17 9.93
C LYS A 79 -9.92 10.23 9.87
N ASP A 80 -9.57 11.45 9.47
CA ASP A 80 -10.43 12.62 9.39
C ASP A 80 -10.88 13.02 7.97
N HIS A 81 -10.44 12.34 6.90
CA HIS A 81 -10.61 12.86 5.53
C HIS A 81 -11.18 11.88 4.49
N GLN A 82 -11.54 10.64 4.85
CA GLN A 82 -12.02 9.67 3.86
C GLN A 82 -13.34 8.99 4.22
N GLY A 83 -14.39 9.46 3.54
CA GLY A 83 -15.56 8.65 3.18
C GLY A 83 -16.74 8.80 4.12
N GLU A 84 -17.43 9.93 4.01
CA GLU A 84 -18.71 10.15 4.68
C GLU A 84 -19.88 9.42 4.00
N ASP A 85 -19.83 9.09 2.70
CA ASP A 85 -21.09 8.71 2.03
C ASP A 85 -21.40 7.20 1.93
N ILE A 86 -20.41 6.30 2.01
CA ILE A 86 -20.63 4.83 1.83
C ILE A 86 -20.55 4.07 3.16
N LEU A 87 -19.99 4.69 4.20
CA LEU A 87 -19.71 4.04 5.49
C LEU A 87 -20.64 4.49 6.61
N GLN A 88 -21.58 5.40 6.34
CA GLN A 88 -22.57 5.86 7.32
C GLN A 88 -23.63 4.80 7.66
N GLU A 89 -23.94 3.88 6.75
CA GLU A 89 -24.90 2.78 7.01
C GLU A 89 -24.31 1.64 7.85
N ILE A 90 -22.98 1.59 8.03
CA ILE A 90 -22.29 0.51 8.74
C ILE A 90 -21.95 0.97 10.16
N SER A 91 -22.27 0.15 11.17
CA SER A 91 -21.93 0.46 12.56
C SER A 91 -20.43 0.70 12.74
N ILE A 92 -20.08 1.65 13.62
CA ILE A 92 -18.69 2.11 13.86
C ILE A 92 -17.73 0.95 14.11
N GLY A 93 -18.16 -0.07 14.87
CA GLY A 93 -17.36 -1.26 15.15
C GLY A 93 -17.07 -2.11 13.89
N LYS A 94 -18.09 -2.34 13.06
CA LYS A 94 -17.94 -3.08 11.79
C LYS A 94 -17.09 -2.31 10.78
N ARG A 95 -17.26 -0.98 10.70
CA ARG A 95 -16.42 -0.11 9.85
C ARG A 95 -14.94 -0.20 10.23
N ARG A 96 -14.64 -0.15 11.54
CA ARG A 96 -13.27 -0.24 12.06
C ARG A 96 -12.66 -1.63 11.80
N ALA A 97 -13.43 -2.69 12.00
CA ALA A 97 -13.01 -4.05 11.69
C ALA A 97 -12.72 -4.22 10.19
N LEU A 98 -13.63 -3.72 9.33
CA LEU A 98 -13.45 -3.79 7.88
C LEU A 98 -12.17 -3.07 7.44
N MET A 99 -11.94 -1.82 7.88
CA MET A 99 -10.71 -1.07 7.62
C MET A 99 -9.46 -1.82 8.09
N PHE A 100 -9.50 -2.40 9.28
CA PHE A 100 -8.35 -3.14 9.82
C PHE A 100 -8.07 -4.38 8.98
N VAL A 101 -9.10 -5.13 8.58
CA VAL A 101 -8.96 -6.30 7.72
C VAL A 101 -8.41 -5.92 6.35
N THR A 102 -8.92 -4.87 5.70
CA THR A 102 -8.36 -4.40 4.43
C THR A 102 -6.93 -3.91 4.60
N LEU A 103 -6.60 -3.22 5.69
CA LEU A 103 -5.24 -2.77 5.95
C LEU A 103 -4.27 -3.93 6.14
N VAL A 104 -4.64 -4.95 6.92
CA VAL A 104 -3.80 -6.14 7.13
C VAL A 104 -3.66 -6.96 5.84
N LEU A 105 -4.74 -7.16 5.08
CA LEU A 105 -4.70 -7.92 3.84
C LEU A 105 -4.00 -7.17 2.70
N ALA A 106 -4.09 -5.85 2.66
CA ALA A 106 -3.47 -5.03 1.62
C ALA A 106 -2.03 -4.65 1.94
N LEU A 107 -1.67 -4.34 3.21
CA LEU A 107 -0.31 -3.93 3.57
C LEU A 107 0.55 -5.11 4.06
N GLY A 108 -0.05 -6.11 4.71
CA GLY A 108 0.70 -7.24 5.28
C GLY A 108 1.55 -7.98 4.23
N PRO A 109 0.95 -8.47 3.14
CA PRO A 109 1.71 -9.13 2.08
C PRO A 109 2.71 -8.19 1.38
N LEU A 110 2.35 -6.90 1.17
CA LEU A 110 3.24 -5.91 0.57
C LEU A 110 4.54 -5.78 1.35
N TYR A 111 4.43 -5.54 2.66
CA TYR A 111 5.59 -5.35 3.52
C TYR A 111 6.35 -6.64 3.79
N TYR A 112 5.68 -7.80 3.80
CA TYR A 112 6.36 -9.08 3.80
C TYR A 112 7.23 -9.26 2.56
N GLY A 113 6.70 -8.98 1.37
CA GLY A 113 7.44 -9.07 0.11
C GLY A 113 8.60 -8.08 0.05
N LEU A 114 8.38 -6.82 0.44
CA LEU A 114 9.43 -5.82 0.53
C LEU A 114 10.52 -6.19 1.52
N PHE A 115 10.17 -6.72 2.69
CA PHE A 115 11.14 -7.18 3.68
C PHE A 115 12.02 -8.29 3.10
N ARG A 116 11.41 -9.31 2.47
CA ARG A 116 12.14 -10.40 1.78
C ARG A 116 13.02 -9.92 0.62
N TYR A 117 12.68 -8.78 0.03
CA TYR A 117 13.44 -8.19 -1.06
C TYR A 117 14.64 -7.36 -0.58
N SER A 118 14.51 -6.77 0.61
CA SER A 118 15.48 -5.82 1.15
C SER A 118 16.46 -6.46 2.14
N PHE A 119 16.07 -7.52 2.84
CA PHE A 119 16.87 -8.23 3.85
C PHE A 119 17.13 -9.68 3.44
#